data_AF-A0A2R6C576-F1
#
_entry.id   AF-A0A2R6C576-F1
#
_cell.length_a   1.000
_cell.length_b   1.000
_cell.length_c   1.000
_cell.angle_alpha   90.00
_cell.angle_beta   90.00
_cell.angle_gamma   90.00
#
_symmetry.space_group_name_H-M   'P 1'
#
loop_
_entity.id
_entity.type
_entity.pdbx_description
1 polymer ?
#
loop_
_entity_poly.entity_id
_entity_poly.type
_entity_poly.pdbx_seq_one_letter_code
_entity_poly.pdbx_strand_id
1 'polypeptide(L)'
;MDDTHIENASAILNGVRIDYYVGGAGLPPIILVHGLNSHAGSWRKNIPSLERVRQTFAVTMPVKSHPSVKLKAAWEARLLDGLITHLGVPSATIVGHSLGGWVAMLYAAQLRRAR
;
A
#
# COMPACT_ATOMS: atom_id res chain seq x y z
N MET A 1 16.03 -21.14 -5.11
CA MET A 1 16.76 -20.01 -4.49
C MET A 1 16.22 -18.79 -5.18
N ASP A 2 15.58 -17.92 -4.40
CA ASP A 2 14.52 -17.00 -4.80
C ASP A 2 15.13 -15.69 -5.33
N ASP A 3 15.10 -15.47 -6.66
CA ASP A 3 15.52 -14.22 -7.31
C ASP A 3 14.42 -13.16 -7.15
N THR A 4 14.06 -12.84 -5.90
CA THR A 4 13.13 -11.75 -5.60
C THR A 4 13.91 -10.44 -5.62
N HIS A 5 13.78 -9.65 -6.69
CA HIS A 5 14.34 -8.29 -6.74
C HIS A 5 13.44 -7.34 -5.95
N ILE A 6 13.52 -7.42 -4.63
CA ILE A 6 12.83 -6.50 -3.72
C ILE A 6 13.73 -5.31 -3.43
N GLU A 7 13.29 -4.13 -3.86
CA GLU A 7 13.90 -2.88 -3.44
C GLU A 7 13.15 -2.29 -2.25
N ASN A 8 13.92 -1.69 -1.33
CA ASN A 8 13.39 -0.88 -0.25
C ASN A 8 13.37 0.58 -0.71
N ALA A 9 12.20 1.21 -0.68
CA ALA A 9 12.06 2.61 -1.01
C ALA A 9 11.08 3.31 -0.05
N SER A 10 11.05 4.63 -0.13
CA SER A 10 10.19 5.45 0.71
C SER A 10 9.62 6.63 -0.08
N ALA A 11 8.40 7.01 0.23
CA ALA A 11 7.79 8.26 -0.24
C ALA A 11 7.57 9.21 0.94
N ILE A 12 7.78 10.51 0.73
CA ILE A 12 7.42 11.55 1.69
C ILE A 12 6.19 12.28 1.17
N LEU A 13 5.05 12.09 1.85
CA LEU A 13 3.76 12.65 1.49
C LEU A 13 3.34 13.68 2.56
N ASN A 14 3.38 14.98 2.22
CA ASN A 14 3.03 16.06 3.15
C ASN A 14 3.75 15.94 4.52
N GLY A 15 5.06 15.63 4.49
CA GLY A 15 5.87 15.43 5.69
C GLY A 15 5.71 14.07 6.37
N VAL A 16 4.87 13.17 5.84
CA VAL A 16 4.68 11.81 6.35
C VAL A 16 5.44 10.82 5.48
N ARG A 17 6.38 10.09 6.09
CA ARG A 17 7.12 9.02 5.41
C ARG A 17 6.28 7.74 5.34
N ILE A 18 6.26 7.11 4.17
CA ILE A 18 5.74 5.76 3.92
C ILE A 18 6.88 4.93 3.34
N ASP A 19 7.25 3.86 4.04
CA ASP A 19 8.21 2.89 3.54
C ASP A 19 7.48 1.79 2.77
N TYR A 20 8.09 1.28 1.71
CA TYR A 20 7.53 0.16 0.96
C TYR A 20 8.61 -0.72 0.33
N TYR A 21 8.27 -2.00 0.21
CA TYR A 21 8.95 -2.91 -0.71
C TYR A 21 8.34 -2.75 -2.09
N VAL A 22 9.15 -2.74 -3.14
CA VAL A 22 8.70 -2.79 -4.53
C VAL A 22 9.43 -3.90 -5.28
N GLY A 23 8.69 -4.64 -6.11
CA GLY A 23 9.22 -5.66 -7.00
C GLY A 23 8.32 -5.88 -8.21
N GLY A 24 8.87 -6.50 -9.25
CA GLY A 24 8.14 -6.81 -10.48
C GLY A 24 7.86 -5.60 -11.38
N ALA A 25 7.11 -5.86 -12.46
CA ALA A 25 6.79 -4.87 -13.48
C ALA A 25 5.36 -5.03 -14.01
N GLY A 26 4.84 -4.00 -14.67
CA GLY A 26 3.52 -4.02 -15.30
C GLY A 26 2.42 -3.30 -14.51
N LEU A 27 1.43 -2.80 -15.24
CA LEU A 27 0.33 -1.97 -14.73
C LEU A 27 -1.04 -2.66 -14.89
N PRO A 28 -2.06 -2.30 -14.08
CA PRO A 28 -1.95 -1.47 -12.89
C PRO A 28 -1.25 -2.23 -11.76
N PRO A 29 -0.43 -1.56 -10.92
CA PRO A 29 0.30 -2.23 -9.85
C PRO A 29 -0.64 -2.81 -8.79
N ILE A 30 -0.11 -3.73 -8.00
CA ILE A 30 -0.74 -4.26 -6.81
C ILE A 30 -0.16 -3.53 -5.59
N ILE A 31 -1.00 -2.97 -4.73
CA ILE A 31 -0.59 -2.35 -3.46
C ILE A 31 -1.14 -3.15 -2.29
N LEU A 32 -0.26 -3.69 -1.46
CA LEU A 32 -0.55 -4.53 -0.31
C LEU A 32 -0.51 -3.69 0.97
N VAL A 33 -1.64 -3.56 1.66
CA VAL A 33 -1.80 -2.76 2.88
C VAL A 33 -1.99 -3.67 4.09
N HIS A 34 -1.07 -3.59 5.05
CA HIS A 34 -1.08 -4.42 6.26
C HIS A 34 -2.16 -3.98 7.27
N GLY A 35 -2.34 -4.79 8.33
CA GLY A 35 -3.26 -4.52 9.43
C GLY A 35 -2.69 -3.60 10.52
N LEU A 36 -3.44 -3.39 11.60
CA LEU A 36 -2.95 -2.63 12.76
C LEU A 36 -1.72 -3.31 13.38
N ASN A 37 -0.73 -2.53 13.85
CA ASN A 37 0.51 -3.02 14.48
C ASN A 37 1.30 -4.03 13.63
N SER A 38 1.28 -3.84 12.31
CA SER A 38 1.97 -4.67 11.33
C SER A 38 2.83 -3.79 10.40
N HIS A 39 3.46 -4.38 9.40
CA HIS A 39 4.33 -3.72 8.43
C HIS A 39 4.36 -4.52 7.12
N ALA A 40 5.04 -4.00 6.10
CA ALA A 40 5.11 -4.62 4.77
C ALA A 40 5.61 -6.08 4.77
N GLY A 41 6.45 -6.46 5.74
CA GLY A 41 7.03 -7.81 5.87
C GLY A 41 6.01 -8.91 6.15
N SER A 42 4.78 -8.57 6.56
CA SER A 42 3.68 -9.52 6.66
C SER A 42 3.29 -10.12 5.30
N TRP A 43 3.65 -9.47 4.20
CA TRP A 43 3.38 -9.94 2.83
C TRP A 43 4.51 -10.74 2.19
N ARG A 44 5.62 -11.03 2.91
CA ARG A 44 6.82 -11.67 2.32
C ARG A 44 6.56 -12.98 1.57
N LYS A 45 5.54 -13.75 1.97
CA LYS A 45 5.17 -15.02 1.31
C LYS A 45 4.28 -14.82 0.07
N ASN A 46 3.69 -13.64 -0.08
CA ASN A 46 2.81 -13.29 -1.19
C ASN A 46 3.59 -12.59 -2.32
N ILE A 47 4.56 -11.75 -1.96
CA ILE A 47 5.32 -10.90 -2.90
C ILE A 47 5.92 -11.71 -4.07
N PRO A 48 6.66 -12.82 -3.87
CA PRO A 48 7.31 -13.53 -4.97
C PRO A 48 6.33 -13.97 -6.07
N SER A 49 5.11 -14.37 -5.69
CA SER A 49 4.09 -14.78 -6.67
C SER A 49 3.41 -13.61 -7.37
N LEU A 50 3.27 -12.47 -6.69
CA LEU A 50 2.58 -11.31 -7.23
C LEU A 50 3.48 -10.50 -8.17
N GLU A 51 4.76 -10.33 -7.82
CA GLU A 51 5.71 -9.54 -8.61
C GLU A 51 6.01 -10.15 -9.99
N ARG A 52 5.85 -11.48 -10.12
CA ARG A 52 5.95 -12.17 -11.41
C ARG A 52 4.81 -11.84 -12.38
N VAL A 53 3.70 -11.31 -11.87
CA VAL A 53 2.50 -11.01 -12.67
C VAL A 53 2.36 -9.51 -12.91
N ARG A 54 2.58 -8.70 -11.88
CA ARG A 54 2.43 -7.24 -11.92
C ARG A 54 3.39 -6.56 -10.95
N GLN A 55 3.71 -5.29 -11.20
CA GLN A 55 4.46 -4.48 -10.24
C GLN A 55 3.73 -4.48 -8.91
N THR A 56 4.42 -4.83 -7.83
CA THR A 56 3.84 -5.06 -6.51
C THR A 56 4.54 -4.20 -5.48
N PHE A 57 3.74 -3.44 -4.72
CA PHE A 57 4.18 -2.63 -3.60
C PHE A 57 3.61 -3.21 -2.30
N ALA A 58 4.45 -3.48 -1.31
CA ALA A 58 3.99 -3.76 0.05
C ALA A 58 4.35 -2.56 0.94
N VAL A 59 3.33 -1.86 1.44
CA VAL A 59 3.51 -0.58 2.14
C VAL A 59 3.52 -0.78 3.64
N THR A 60 4.37 -0.03 4.34
CA THR A 60 4.37 0.11 5.80
C THR A 60 3.76 1.47 6.14
N MET A 61 2.56 1.44 6.72
CA MET A 61 1.87 2.65 7.13
C MET A 61 2.53 3.25 8.39
N PRO A 62 2.66 4.59 8.46
CA PRO A 62 3.23 5.28 9.61
C PRO A 62 2.47 5.02 10.91
N VAL A 63 3.24 4.88 12.00
CA VAL A 63 2.67 4.74 13.34
C VAL A 63 2.22 6.10 13.86
N LYS A 64 0.91 6.27 14.01
CA LYS A 64 0.31 7.47 14.58
C LYS A 64 -0.93 7.11 15.40
N SER A 65 -1.00 7.62 16.63
CA SER A 65 -2.17 7.47 17.48
C SER A 65 -3.35 8.25 16.91
N HIS A 66 -4.53 7.65 16.96
CA HIS A 66 -5.79 8.26 16.52
C HIS A 66 -6.87 7.97 17.57
N PRO A 67 -7.84 8.89 17.76
CA PRO A 67 -8.93 8.68 18.72
C PRO A 67 -9.80 7.44 18.44
N SER A 68 -9.80 6.93 17.20
CA SER A 68 -10.47 5.69 16.85
C SER A 68 -9.83 5.01 15.64
N VAL A 69 -10.09 3.71 15.49
CA VAL A 69 -9.69 2.93 14.31
C VAL A 69 -10.31 3.47 13.02
N LYS A 70 -11.52 4.05 13.09
CA LYS A 70 -12.20 4.68 11.95
C LYS A 70 -11.40 5.87 11.41
N LEU A 71 -10.97 6.76 12.31
CA LEU A 71 -10.15 7.92 11.92
C LEU A 71 -8.78 7.50 11.40
N LYS A 72 -8.19 6.45 11.98
CA LYS A 72 -6.93 5.88 11.49
C LYS A 72 -7.09 5.34 10.06
N ALA A 73 -8.12 4.54 9.81
CA ALA A 73 -8.38 3.96 8.48
C ALA A 73 -8.62 5.06 7.42
N ALA A 74 -9.38 6.10 7.76
CA ALA A 74 -9.62 7.23 6.85
C ALA A 74 -8.33 8.01 6.56
N TRP A 75 -7.47 8.20 7.56
CA TRP A 75 -6.18 8.85 7.37
C TRP A 75 -5.24 8.00 6.50
N GLU A 76 -5.14 6.69 6.74
CA GLU A 76 -4.34 5.78 5.91
C GLU A 76 -4.87 5.66 4.49
N ALA A 77 -6.18 5.78 4.27
CA ALA A 77 -6.76 5.81 2.92
C ALA A 77 -6.33 7.07 2.14
N ARG A 78 -6.23 8.23 2.80
CA ARG A 78 -5.69 9.45 2.19
C ARG A 78 -4.19 9.35 1.90
N LEU A 79 -3.44 8.70 2.78
CA LEU A 79 -2.03 8.38 2.52
C LEU A 79 -1.86 7.44 1.32
N LEU A 80 -2.72 6.43 1.19
CA LEU A 80 -2.74 5.52 0.05
C LEU A 80 -3.04 6.26 -1.26
N ASP A 81 -4.02 7.17 -1.27
CA ASP A 81 -4.29 8.02 -2.44
C ASP A 81 -3.10 8.93 -2.80
N GLY A 82 -2.48 9.55 -1.79
CA GLY A 82 -1.26 10.34 -1.97
C GLY A 82 -0.10 9.51 -2.52
N LEU A 83 0.05 8.26 -2.07
CA LEU A 83 1.06 7.34 -2.57
C LEU A 83 0.80 6.97 -4.04
N ILE A 84 -0.44 6.62 -4.39
CA ILE A 84 -0.82 6.33 -5.78
C ILE A 84 -0.53 7.52 -6.70
N THR A 85 -0.80 8.74 -6.21
CA THR A 85 -0.45 9.98 -6.91
C THR A 85 1.06 10.11 -7.09
N HIS A 86 1.82 9.92 -6.01
CA HIS A 86 3.27 10.05 -5.99
C HIS A 86 3.95 9.05 -6.94
N LEU A 87 3.44 7.82 -7.01
CA LEU A 87 3.91 6.78 -7.92
C LEU A 87 3.56 7.06 -9.39
N GLY A 88 2.74 8.07 -9.68
CA GLY A 88 2.37 8.45 -11.04
C GLY A 88 1.53 7.42 -11.78
N VAL A 89 0.87 6.49 -11.06
CA VAL A 89 0.08 5.42 -11.67
C VAL A 89 -1.41 5.81 -11.76
N PRO A 90 -2.08 5.54 -12.90
CA PRO A 90 -3.46 5.98 -13.11
C PRO A 90 -4.47 5.21 -12.25
N SER A 91 -4.15 3.97 -11.88
CA SER A 91 -4.95 3.13 -10.99
C SER A 91 -4.09 2.04 -10.36
N ALA A 92 -4.58 1.42 -9.28
CA ALA A 92 -3.93 0.29 -8.62
C ALA A 92 -4.97 -0.76 -8.19
N THR A 93 -4.56 -2.03 -8.17
CA THR A 93 -5.27 -3.09 -7.43
C THR A 93 -4.83 -3.04 -5.98
N ILE A 94 -5.76 -2.83 -5.05
CA ILE A 94 -5.43 -2.72 -3.62
C ILE A 94 -5.86 -4.01 -2.92
N VAL A 95 -4.95 -4.60 -2.17
CA VAL A 95 -5.21 -5.76 -1.31
C VAL A 95 -4.95 -5.34 0.13
N GLY A 96 -5.94 -5.51 0.98
CA GLY A 96 -5.86 -5.09 2.38
C GLY A 96 -6.19 -6.22 3.34
N HIS A 97 -5.45 -6.33 4.44
CA HIS A 97 -5.72 -7.28 5.52
C HIS A 97 -6.14 -6.55 6.81
N SER A 98 -7.23 -6.99 7.45
CA SER A 98 -7.75 -6.39 8.69
C SER A 98 -7.97 -4.87 8.53
N LEU A 99 -7.29 -4.01 9.30
CA LEU A 99 -7.33 -2.56 9.12
C LEU A 99 -7.01 -2.14 7.68
N GLY A 100 -6.03 -2.77 7.03
CA GLY A 100 -5.69 -2.51 5.63
C GLY A 100 -6.84 -2.83 4.68
N GLY A 101 -7.69 -3.80 5.02
CA GLY A 101 -8.93 -4.08 4.28
C GLY A 101 -9.93 -2.94 4.38
N TRP A 102 -10.08 -2.35 5.57
CA TRP A 102 -10.90 -1.15 5.74
C TRP A 102 -10.34 0.05 4.98
N VAL A 103 -9.03 0.27 5.02
CA VAL A 103 -8.34 1.29 4.23
C VAL A 103 -8.64 1.12 2.74
N ALA A 104 -8.52 -0.10 2.21
CA ALA A 104 -8.81 -0.41 0.83
C ALA A 104 -10.27 -0.09 0.45
N MET A 105 -11.23 -0.46 1.31
CA MET A 105 -12.65 -0.16 1.11
C MET A 105 -12.94 1.34 1.12
N LEU A 106 -12.36 2.09 2.07
CA LEU A 106 -12.53 3.55 2.14
C LEU A 106 -11.94 4.24 0.91
N TYR A 107 -10.76 3.83 0.47
CA TYR A 107 -10.18 4.34 -0.77
C TYR A 107 -11.10 4.07 -1.96
N ALA A 108 -11.56 2.83 -2.13
CA ALA A 108 -12.41 2.44 -3.25
C ALA A 108 -13.75 3.21 -3.26
N ALA A 109 -14.32 3.46 -2.09
CA ALA A 109 -15.61 4.13 -1.94
C ALA A 109 -15.55 5.66 -2.07
N GLN A 110 -14.43 6.29 -1.72
CA GLN A 110 -14.37 7.75 -1.51
C GLN A 110 -13.27 8.48 -2.27
N LEU A 111 -12.18 7.79 -2.63
CA LEU A 111 -10.96 8.41 -3.15
C LEU A 111 -10.57 7.87 -4.53
N ARG A 112 -11.18 6.78 -4.98
CA ARG A 112 -10.88 6.18 -6.29
C ARG A 112 -11.13 7.19 -7.40
N ARG A 113 -10.11 7.43 -8.21
CA ARG A 113 -10.18 8.29 -9.39
C ARG A 113 -11.16 7.71 -10.41
N ALA A 114 -11.94 8.59 -11.04
CA ALA A 114 -12.75 8.21 -12.19
C ALA A 114 -11.84 7.66 -13.29
N ARG A 115 -12.30 6.61 -13.97
CA ARG A 115 -11.62 6.06 -15.16
C ARG A 115 -11.92 6.90 -16.37
#